data_AF-A0A9P4H6G6-F1
#
_entry.id   AF-A0A9P4H6G6-F1
#
_cell.length_a   1.000
_cell.length_b   1.000
_cell.length_c   1.000
_cell.angle_alpha   90.00
_cell.angle_beta   90.00
_cell.angle_gamma   90.00
#
_symmetry.space_group_name_H-M   'P 1'
#
loop_
_entity.id
_entity.type
_entity.pdbx_description
1 polymer ?
#
loop_
_entity_poly.entity_id
_entity_poly.type
_entity_poly.pdbx_seq_one_letter_code
_entity_poly.pdbx_strand_id
1 'polypeptide(L)' 'DVEMKEDAQKPEDMDEETWQMKKMMGFAGFKSTKNTKVPGNDKNYGVRKDKQMEARQYMNRQGGFNRPL' A
#
# COMPACT_ATOMS: atom_id res chain seq x y z
N ASP A 1 10.18 10.38 4.36
CA ASP A 1 11.32 9.68 4.98
C ASP A 1 10.84 9.07 6.29
N VAL A 2 10.90 7.75 6.43
CA VAL A 2 10.60 7.08 7.71
C VAL A 2 11.93 6.94 8.43
N GLU A 3 12.13 7.72 9.49
CA GLU A 3 13.31 7.58 10.35
C GLU A 3 13.24 6.26 11.09
N MET A 4 14.15 5.34 10.77
CA MET A 4 14.32 4.08 11.48
C MET A 4 14.94 4.38 12.85
N LYS A 5 14.11 4.47 13.89
CA LYS A 5 14.61 4.54 15.27
C LYS A 5 15.20 3.18 15.65
N GLU A 6 16.46 3.20 16.06
CA GLU A 6 17.16 2.02 16.53
C GLU A 6 16.96 1.88 18.04
N ASP A 7 15.80 1.36 18.43
CA ASP A 7 15.42 1.24 19.85
C ASP A 7 16.04 -0.01 20.54
N ALA A 8 16.80 -0.83 19.81
CA ALA A 8 17.37 -2.07 20.34
C ALA A 8 18.67 -1.79 21.10
N GLN A 9 18.64 -1.96 22.43
CA GLN A 9 19.82 -1.87 23.28
C GLN A 9 20.61 -3.19 23.29
N LYS A 10 21.93 -3.07 23.35
CA LYS A 10 22.86 -4.20 23.46
C LYS A 10 22.67 -4.90 24.81
N PRO A 11 22.43 -6.23 24.85
CA PRO A 11 22.43 -7.00 26.09
C PRO A 11 23.82 -7.00 26.73
N GLU A 12 23.90 -6.86 28.06
CA GLU A 12 25.19 -6.80 28.78
C GLU A 12 26.04 -8.07 28.63
N ASP A 13 25.39 -9.23 28.43
CA ASP A 13 26.04 -10.54 28.27
C ASP A 13 26.49 -10.86 26.84
N MET A 14 26.39 -9.92 25.90
CA MET A 14 26.81 -10.11 24.50
C MET A 14 28.00 -9.23 24.13
N ASP A 15 28.95 -9.82 23.42
CA ASP A 15 30.07 -9.13 22.79
C ASP A 15 29.60 -8.21 21.64
N GLU A 16 30.41 -7.20 21.33
CA GLU A 16 30.10 -6.17 20.33
C GLU A 16 29.96 -6.77 18.92
N GLU A 17 30.82 -7.74 18.58
CA GLU A 17 30.84 -8.37 17.27
C GLU A 17 29.59 -9.21 17.03
N THR A 18 29.21 -10.06 17.99
CA THR A 18 27.98 -10.85 17.92
C THR A 18 26.73 -9.97 17.92
N TRP A 19 26.73 -8.85 18.65
CA TRP A 19 25.64 -7.87 18.63
C TRP A 19 25.46 -7.22 17.25
N GLN A 20 26.56 -6.77 16.63
CA GLN A 20 26.54 -6.20 15.28
C GLN A 20 26.07 -7.23 14.24
N MET A 21 26.55 -8.48 14.35
CA MET A 21 26.16 -9.56 13.45
C MET A 21 24.67 -9.89 13.58
N LYS A 22 24.13 -9.94 14.80
CA LYS A 22 22.67 -10.09 15.04
C LYS A 22 21.87 -8.94 14.44
N LYS A 23 22.37 -7.71 14.54
CA LYS A 23 21.71 -6.52 13.99
C LYS A 23 21.68 -6.54 12.46
N MET A 24 22.80 -6.90 11.83
CA MET A 24 22.86 -7.07 10.37
C MET A 24 21.92 -8.17 9.87
N MET A 25 21.83 -9.28 10.61
CA MET A 25 20.92 -10.38 10.29
C MET A 25 19.45 -10.09 10.63
N GLY A 26 19.15 -8.96 11.28
CA GLY A 26 17.79 -8.52 11.60
C GLY A 26 17.20 -9.09 12.90
N PHE A 27 18.01 -9.70 13.76
CA PHE A 27 17.58 -10.29 15.04
C PHE A 27 17.62 -9.33 16.24
N ALA A 28 17.95 -8.06 16.02
CA ALA A 28 18.06 -7.08 17.10
C ALA A 28 16.70 -6.69 17.72
N GLY A 29 15.56 -6.96 17.06
CA GLY A 29 14.23 -6.73 17.62
C GLY A 29 13.08 -6.91 16.63
N PHE A 30 11.86 -7.06 17.16
CA PHE A 30 10.63 -7.09 16.35
C PHE A 30 10.15 -5.68 16.08
N LYS A 31 10.01 -5.35 14.79
CA LYS A 31 9.44 -4.08 14.32
C LYS A 31 8.09 -4.33 13.66
N SER A 32 7.18 -3.37 13.82
CA SER A 32 5.86 -3.39 13.18
C SER A 32 5.72 -2.20 12.25
N THR A 33 5.11 -2.42 11.09
CA THR A 33 4.72 -1.36 10.14
C THR A 33 3.27 -0.90 10.34
N LYS A 34 2.63 -1.32 11.44
CA LYS A 34 1.26 -0.95 11.75
C LYS A 34 1.13 0.57 11.85
N ASN A 35 0.22 1.15 11.06
CA ASN A 35 -0.02 2.60 10.96
C ASN A 35 1.18 3.45 10.52
N THR A 36 2.23 2.84 9.94
CA THR A 36 3.37 3.58 9.37
C THR A 36 3.26 3.63 7.86
N LYS A 37 3.58 4.77 7.25
CA LYS A 37 3.63 4.92 5.80
C LYS A 37 4.89 4.26 5.23
N VAL A 38 4.77 3.13 4.54
CA VAL A 38 5.89 2.43 3.91
C VAL A 38 6.11 2.98 2.49
N PRO A 39 7.30 3.55 2.18
CA PRO A 39 7.61 4.03 0.83
C PRO A 39 7.40 2.93 -0.22
N GLY A 40 6.79 3.29 -1.35
CA GLY A 40 6.48 2.34 -2.44
C GLY A 40 5.15 1.62 -2.32
N ASN A 41 4.52 1.58 -1.13
CA ASN A 41 3.20 0.97 -0.96
C ASN A 41 2.03 1.90 -1.36
N ASP A 42 2.29 3.18 -1.54
CA ASP A 42 1.29 4.23 -1.84
C ASP A 42 0.48 3.97 -3.12
N LYS A 43 1.03 3.22 -4.07
CA LYS A 43 0.42 2.91 -5.37
C LYS A 43 -0.09 1.47 -5.48
N ASN A 44 0.01 0.69 -4.40
CA ASN A 44 -0.42 -0.70 -4.38
C ASN A 44 -1.92 -0.80 -4.08
N TYR A 45 -2.74 -0.21 -4.95
CA TYR A 45 -4.18 -0.32 -4.89
C TYR A 45 -4.78 -0.35 -6.30
N GLY A 46 -5.84 -1.14 -6.46
CA GLY A 46 -6.63 -1.21 -7.69
C GLY A 46 -8.09 -1.00 -7.36
N VAL A 47 -8.77 -0.11 -8.09
CA VAL A 47 -10.21 0.12 -7.94
C VAL A 47 -10.92 -0.54 -9.13
N ARG A 48 -11.74 -1.55 -8.87
CA ARG A 48 -12.65 -2.10 -9.88
C ARG A 48 -13.85 -1.17 -10.01
N LYS A 49 -14.05 -0.62 -11.21
CA LYS A 49 -15.23 0.20 -11.54
C LYS A 49 -16.02 -0.50 -12.62
N ASP A 50 -17.04 -1.24 -12.20
CA ASP A 50 -17.98 -1.86 -13.13
C ASP A 50 -18.88 -0.76 -13.69
N LYS A 51 -18.88 -0.58 -15.01
CA LYS A 51 -19.80 0.35 -15.67
C LYS A 51 -21.10 -0.38 -15.95
N GLN A 52 -22.22 0.17 -15.48
CA GLN A 52 -23.53 -0.33 -15.86
C GLN A 52 -23.74 -0.08 -17.35
N MET A 53 -24.21 -1.09 -18.08
CA MET A 53 -24.67 -0.88 -19.46
C MET A 53 -26.03 -0.19 -19.42
N GLU A 54 -26.09 1.02 -19.97
CA GLU A 54 -27.34 1.74 -20.18
C GLU A 54 -27.94 1.30 -21.53
N ALA A 55 -29.15 0.74 -21.48
CA ALA A 55 -29.88 0.35 -22.67
C ALA A 55 -30.28 1.59 -23.47
N ARG A 56 -29.99 1.58 -24.78
CA ARG A 56 -30.36 2.68 -25.68
C ARG A 56 -31.79 2.49 -26.17
N GLN A 57 -32.63 3.50 -25.98
CA GLN A 57 -33.97 3.52 -26.53
C GLN A 57 -33.94 3.99 -27.98
N TYR A 58 -34.21 3.10 -28.92
CA TYR A 58 -34.29 3.43 -30.35
C TYR A 58 -35.72 3.76 -30.81
N MET A 59 -36.73 3.12 -30.20
CA MET A 59 -38.12 3.28 -30.59
C MET A 59 -38.81 4.39 -29.79
N ASN A 60 -39.69 5.15 -30.47
CA ASN A 60 -40.51 6.21 -29.89
C ASN A 60 -39.71 7.32 -29.16
N ARG A 61 -38.54 7.69 -29.70
CA ARG A 61 -37.78 8.85 -29.19
C ARG A 61 -38.54 10.14 -29.52
N GLN A 62 -38.84 10.96 -28.52
CA GLN A 62 -39.34 12.31 -28.76
C GLN A 62 -38.25 13.17 -29.42
N GLY A 63 -38.48 13.55 -30.69
CA GLY A 63 -37.57 14.40 -31.47
C GLY A 63 -36.87 13.74 -32.66
N GLY A 64 -37.25 12.51 -33.03
CA GLY A 64 -36.89 11.92 -34.32
C GLY A 64 -35.51 11.24 -34.39
N PHE A 65 -35.24 10.62 -35.53
CA PHE A 65 -34.11 9.71 -35.75
C PHE A 65 -32.72 10.38 -35.69
N ASN A 66 -32.60 11.67 -36.07
CA ASN A 66 -31.32 12.38 -36.17
C ASN A 66 -30.90 13.17 -34.92
N ARG A 67 -31.63 13.11 -33.81
CA ARG A 67 -31.14 13.73 -32.56
C ARG A 67 -30.09 12.84 -31.91
N PRO A 68 -28.95 13.39 -31.43
CA PRO A 68 -27.92 12.60 -30.77
C PRO A 68 -28.51 11.80 -29.60
N LEU A 69 -28.00 10.58 -29.40
CA LEU A 69 -28.32 9.70 -28.27
C LEU A 69 -27.70 10.24 -26.99
#